data_AF-A0A392QND3-F1
#
_entry.id   AF-A0A392QND3-F1
#
_cell.length_a   1.000
_cell.length_b   1.000
_cell.length_c   1.000
_cell.angle_alpha   90.00
_cell.angle_beta   90.00
_cell.angle_gamma   90.00
#
_symmetry.space_group_name_H-M   'P 1'
#
loop_
_entity.id
_entity.type
_entity.pdbx_description
1 polymer ?
#
loop_
_entity_poly.entity_id
_entity_poly.type
_entity_poly.pdbx_seq_one_letter_code
_entity_poly.pdbx_strand_id
1 'polypeptide(L)'
;TCEERKEVEKALKNIRVFVCHRETVQRYRVYGLTEEATENIWFPDRDGKNLRLMSYFKDHYNYDIQFRKLPCLQISRSKPCYLPMELCVICEGQKFLGKLSDDQTAKILKMGCQRPGERKAIIEGVMRGNVGPTR
;
A
#
# COMPACT_ATOMS: atom_id res chain seq x y z
N THR A 1 7.53 -9.48 15.83
CA THR A 1 7.17 -9.09 17.22
C THR A 1 6.07 -8.03 17.18
N CYS A 2 5.37 -7.78 18.30
CA CYS A 2 4.30 -6.77 18.34
C CYS A 2 4.76 -5.36 17.96
N GLU A 3 6.05 -5.04 18.20
CA GLU A 3 6.65 -3.76 17.83
C GLU A 3 6.81 -3.60 16.32
N GLU A 4 7.30 -4.63 15.62
CA GLU A 4 7.40 -4.62 14.15
C GLU A 4 6.04 -4.39 13.49
N ARG A 5 4.98 -5.03 14.01
CA ARG A 5 3.61 -4.82 13.50
C ARG A 5 3.19 -3.35 13.61
N LYS A 6 3.45 -2.70 14.74
CA LYS A 6 3.09 -1.29 14.97
C LYS A 6 3.84 -0.36 14.03
N GLU A 7 5.12 -0.62 13.78
CA GLU A 7 5.91 0.19 12.83
C GLU A 7 5.39 0.04 11.39
N VAL A 8 5.09 -1.19 10.97
CA VAL A 8 4.48 -1.44 9.66
C VAL A 8 3.09 -0.81 9.56
N GLU A 9 2.28 -0.88 10.63
CA GLU A 9 0.97 -0.25 10.67
C GLU A 9 1.06 1.28 10.51
N LYS A 10 1.97 1.94 11.24
CA LYS A 10 2.23 3.38 11.10
C LYS A 10 2.61 3.75 9.67
N ALA A 11 3.46 2.93 9.03
CA ALA A 11 3.90 3.17 7.66
C ALA A 11 2.77 2.99 6.63
N LEU A 12 1.90 1.99 6.80
CA LEU A 12 0.83 1.68 5.86
C LEU A 12 -0.43 2.52 6.07
N LYS A 13 -0.62 3.10 7.25
CA LYS A 13 -1.79 3.91 7.56
C LYS A 13 -1.93 5.07 6.58
N ASN A 14 -3.15 5.28 6.08
CA ASN A 14 -3.50 6.31 5.09
C ASN A 14 -2.94 6.13 3.67
N ILE A 15 -2.16 5.08 3.41
CA ILE A 15 -1.73 4.75 2.04
C ILE A 15 -2.93 4.24 1.25
N ARG A 16 -3.02 4.65 -0.03
CA ARG A 16 -3.99 4.09 -0.98
C ARG A 16 -3.40 2.84 -1.63
N VAL A 17 -4.20 1.79 -1.65
CA VAL A 17 -3.88 0.52 -2.30
C VAL A 17 -4.98 0.14 -3.26
N PHE A 18 -4.64 -0.65 -4.28
CA PHE A 18 -5.60 -1.39 -5.10
C PHE A 18 -5.38 -2.89 -4.89
N VAL A 19 -6.33 -3.69 -5.36
CA VAL A 19 -6.28 -5.15 -5.21
C VAL A 19 -6.03 -5.84 -6.54
N CYS A 20 -5.29 -6.94 -6.53
CA CYS A 20 -4.96 -7.70 -7.75
C CYS A 20 -5.78 -8.98 -7.94
N HIS A 21 -6.53 -9.46 -6.94
CA HIS A 21 -7.35 -10.67 -7.04
C HIS A 21 -8.61 -10.52 -7.92
N ARG A 22 -8.93 -9.30 -8.36
CA ARG A 22 -10.08 -9.01 -9.22
C ARG A 22 -9.80 -7.79 -10.10
N GLU A 23 -10.45 -7.74 -11.25
CA GLU A 23 -10.35 -6.60 -12.17
C GLU A 23 -11.21 -5.44 -11.66
N THR A 24 -10.58 -4.50 -10.96
CA THR A 24 -11.26 -3.29 -10.46
C THR A 24 -10.34 -2.08 -10.47
N VAL A 25 -10.90 -0.90 -10.75
CA VAL A 25 -10.22 0.40 -10.58
C VAL A 25 -10.39 0.95 -9.16
N GLN A 26 -11.07 0.21 -8.28
CA GLN A 26 -11.34 0.64 -6.92
C GLN A 26 -10.06 0.79 -6.11
N ARG A 27 -9.88 1.98 -5.53
CA ARG A 27 -8.77 2.30 -4.63
C ARG A 27 -9.28 2.33 -3.20
N TYR A 28 -8.55 1.70 -2.31
CA TYR A 28 -8.83 1.64 -0.89
C TYR A 28 -7.83 2.45 -0.12
N ARG A 29 -8.28 3.14 0.94
CA ARG A 29 -7.40 3.79 1.90
C ARG A 29 -7.25 2.87 3.10
N VAL A 30 -6.01 2.54 3.44
CA VAL A 30 -5.70 1.68 4.59
C VAL A 30 -6.02 2.43 5.88
N TYR A 31 -6.86 1.82 6.72
CA TYR A 31 -7.17 2.31 8.06
C TYR A 31 -6.11 1.83 9.08
N GLY A 32 -5.71 0.57 8.99
CA GLY A 32 -4.73 -0.06 9.89
C GLY A 32 -4.46 -1.52 9.54
N LEU A 33 -3.85 -2.24 10.47
CA LEU A 33 -3.59 -3.68 10.35
C LEU A 33 -4.44 -4.48 11.33
N THR A 34 -4.73 -5.73 10.98
CA THR A 34 -5.37 -6.66 11.93
C THR A 34 -4.43 -7.02 13.08
N GLU A 35 -5.00 -7.36 14.24
CA GLU A 35 -4.26 -7.90 15.38
C GLU A 35 -3.91 -9.37 15.18
N GLU A 36 -4.86 -10.11 14.59
CA GLU A 36 -4.71 -11.52 14.30
C GLU A 36 -4.08 -11.77 12.93
N ALA A 37 -3.47 -12.95 12.79
CA ALA A 37 -2.96 -13.46 11.53
C ALA A 37 -4.09 -13.80 10.55
N THR A 38 -3.80 -13.74 9.25
CA THR A 38 -4.76 -13.98 8.17
C THR A 38 -5.53 -15.30 8.32
N GLU A 39 -4.88 -16.35 8.83
CA GLU A 39 -5.54 -17.64 9.09
C GLU A 39 -6.60 -17.60 10.18
N ASN A 40 -6.51 -16.70 11.15
CA ASN A 40 -7.44 -16.65 12.28
C ASN A 40 -8.54 -15.60 12.11
N ILE A 41 -8.55 -14.86 11.00
CA ILE A 41 -9.54 -13.80 10.76
C ILE A 41 -10.89 -14.41 10.35
N TRP A 42 -11.91 -13.96 11.07
CA TRP A 42 -13.32 -14.17 10.75
C TRP A 42 -13.99 -12.85 10.41
N PHE A 43 -14.92 -12.86 9.46
CA PHE A 43 -15.70 -11.69 9.13
C PHE A 43 -17.16 -12.07 8.80
N PRO A 44 -18.12 -11.18 9.09
CA PRO A 44 -19.50 -11.37 8.69
C PRO A 44 -19.61 -11.09 7.18
N ASP A 45 -20.04 -12.09 6.43
CA ASP A 45 -20.38 -11.93 5.02
C ASP A 45 -21.67 -11.12 4.83
N ARG A 46 -22.02 -10.79 3.60
CA ARG A 46 -23.23 -10.03 3.23
C ARG A 46 -24.51 -10.67 3.74
N ASP A 47 -24.53 -12.00 3.82
CA ASP A 47 -25.66 -12.78 4.31
C ASP A 47 -25.67 -12.93 5.85
N GLY A 48 -24.77 -12.23 6.55
CA GLY A 48 -24.63 -12.27 8.01
C GLY A 48 -23.94 -13.54 8.53
N LYS A 49 -23.53 -14.46 7.65
CA LYS A 49 -22.77 -15.66 8.02
C LYS A 49 -21.33 -15.30 8.31
N ASN A 50 -20.80 -15.76 9.44
CA ASN A 50 -19.37 -15.63 9.73
C ASN A 50 -18.58 -16.62 8.87
N LEU A 51 -17.69 -16.09 8.05
CA LEU A 51 -16.79 -16.86 7.20
C LEU A 51 -15.34 -16.62 7.61
N ARG A 52 -14.52 -17.67 7.44
CA ARG A 52 -13.08 -17.58 7.59
C ARG A 52 -12.50 -16.90 6.35
N LEU A 53 -11.62 -15.93 6.54
CA LEU A 53 -11.04 -15.15 5.44
C LEU A 53 -10.40 -16.03 4.37
N MET A 54 -9.62 -17.03 4.79
CA MET A 54 -9.00 -18.00 3.89
C MET A 54 -9.99 -18.78 3.03
N SER A 55 -11.07 -19.29 3.64
CA SER A 55 -12.11 -20.04 2.92
C SER A 55 -12.81 -19.13 1.91
N TYR A 56 -13.11 -17.89 2.30
CA TYR A 56 -13.72 -16.93 1.39
C TYR A 56 -12.89 -16.69 0.14
N PHE A 57 -11.59 -16.39 0.27
CA PHE A 57 -10.72 -16.15 -0.88
C PHE A 57 -10.53 -17.39 -1.76
N LYS A 58 -10.46 -18.58 -1.15
CA LYS A 58 -10.39 -19.83 -1.88
C LYS A 58 -11.67 -20.13 -2.65
N ASP A 59 -12.83 -19.98 -2.02
CA ASP A 59 -14.11 -20.37 -2.62
C ASP A 59 -14.61 -19.34 -3.64
N HIS A 60 -14.40 -18.04 -3.39
CA HIS A 60 -14.92 -16.96 -4.25
C HIS A 60 -13.98 -16.56 -5.38
N TYR A 61 -12.67 -16.60 -5.13
CA TYR A 61 -11.66 -16.14 -6.10
C TYR A 61 -10.71 -17.24 -6.57
N ASN A 62 -10.92 -18.49 -6.12
CA ASN A 62 -10.03 -19.62 -6.40
C ASN A 62 -8.57 -19.30 -6.04
N TYR A 63 -8.35 -18.55 -4.98
CA TYR A 63 -7.04 -18.08 -4.55
C TYR A 63 -6.67 -18.65 -3.19
N ASP A 64 -5.59 -19.44 -3.12
CA ASP A 64 -5.05 -19.94 -1.86
C ASP A 64 -4.03 -18.97 -1.28
N ILE A 65 -4.38 -18.39 -0.13
CA ILE A 65 -3.52 -17.46 0.62
C ILE A 65 -2.27 -18.20 1.10
N GLN A 66 -1.10 -17.71 0.65
CA GLN A 66 0.19 -18.31 0.99
C GLN A 66 0.71 -17.75 2.32
N PHE A 67 0.57 -16.43 2.51
CA PHE A 67 1.13 -15.74 3.68
C PHE A 67 0.18 -15.71 4.88
N ARG A 68 -0.20 -16.89 5.37
CA ARG A 68 -1.23 -17.12 6.40
C ARG A 68 -0.94 -16.48 7.75
N LYS A 69 0.35 -16.37 8.11
CA LYS A 69 0.81 -15.82 9.40
C LYS A 69 0.92 -14.29 9.41
N LEU A 70 0.83 -13.64 8.25
CA LEU A 70 0.86 -12.18 8.17
C LEU A 70 -0.51 -11.60 8.57
N PRO A 71 -0.56 -10.38 9.15
CA PRO A 71 -1.82 -9.69 9.34
C PRO A 71 -2.41 -9.23 8.01
N CYS A 72 -3.68 -8.84 8.01
CA CYS A 72 -4.36 -8.25 6.86
C CYS A 72 -4.41 -6.73 6.97
N LEU A 73 -4.58 -6.06 5.82
CA LEU A 73 -4.95 -4.65 5.78
C LEU A 73 -6.43 -4.50 6.14
N GLN A 74 -6.72 -3.60 7.09
CA GLN A 74 -8.08 -3.19 7.40
C GLN A 74 -8.41 -1.89 6.65
N ILE A 75 -9.50 -1.89 5.88
CA ILE A 75 -9.91 -0.72 5.08
C ILE A 75 -10.84 0.22 5.84
N SER A 76 -11.69 -0.33 6.71
CA SER A 76 -12.62 0.47 7.51
C SER A 76 -12.83 -0.14 8.89
N ARG A 77 -13.08 0.74 9.87
CA ARG A 77 -13.51 0.36 11.22
C ARG A 77 -15.01 0.04 11.28
N SER A 78 -15.84 0.73 10.47
CA SER A 78 -17.30 0.63 10.54
C SER A 78 -17.86 -0.56 9.77
N LYS A 79 -17.21 -0.94 8.67
CA LYS A 79 -17.54 -2.13 7.89
C LYS A 79 -16.30 -3.01 7.81
N PRO A 80 -16.30 -4.21 8.42
CA PRO A 80 -15.15 -5.09 8.40
C PRO A 80 -14.82 -5.46 6.96
N CYS A 81 -13.66 -5.01 6.50
CA CYS A 81 -13.13 -5.29 5.18
C CYS A 81 -11.63 -5.52 5.34
N TYR A 82 -11.26 -6.79 5.21
CA TYR A 82 -9.90 -7.29 5.40
C TYR A 82 -9.34 -7.72 4.07
N LEU A 83 -8.16 -7.22 3.74
CA LEU A 83 -7.45 -7.57 2.52
C LEU A 83 -6.10 -8.21 2.88
N PRO A 84 -5.83 -9.44 2.43
CA PRO A 84 -4.50 -10.04 2.54
C PRO A 84 -3.45 -9.15 1.90
N MET A 85 -2.32 -8.95 2.56
CA MET A 85 -1.26 -8.05 2.05
C MET A 85 -0.73 -8.49 0.69
N GLU A 86 -0.71 -9.80 0.43
CA GLU A 86 -0.26 -10.38 -0.84
C GLU A 86 -1.11 -9.97 -2.04
N LEU A 87 -2.37 -9.59 -1.79
CA LEU A 87 -3.34 -9.19 -2.80
C LEU A 87 -3.43 -7.67 -2.95
N CYS A 88 -2.60 -6.91 -2.23
CA CYS A 88 -2.65 -5.45 -2.18
C CYS A 88 -1.42 -4.83 -2.83
N VAL A 89 -1.65 -3.81 -3.67
CA VAL A 89 -0.58 -3.06 -4.35
C VAL A 89 -0.73 -1.58 -4.05
N ILE A 90 0.37 -0.93 -3.68
CA ILE A 90 0.39 0.51 -3.36
C ILE A 90 0.15 1.31 -4.65
N CYS A 91 -0.81 2.25 -4.63
CA CYS A 91 -1.06 3.12 -5.76
C CYS A 91 0.15 4.03 -6.04
N GLU A 92 0.44 4.29 -7.32
CA GLU A 92 1.48 5.23 -7.73
C GLU A 92 1.10 6.70 -7.46
N GLY A 93 2.09 7.59 -7.52
CA GLY A 93 1.88 9.03 -7.39
C GLY A 93 1.47 9.50 -5.99
N GLN A 94 1.73 8.69 -4.96
CA GLN A 94 1.43 9.04 -3.58
C GLN A 94 2.60 9.77 -2.93
N LYS A 95 2.36 10.98 -2.42
CA LYS A 95 3.37 11.74 -1.69
C LYS A 95 3.59 11.13 -0.31
N PHE A 96 4.86 10.87 0.02
CA PHE A 96 5.25 10.55 1.39
C PHE A 96 5.24 11.83 2.24
N LEU A 97 4.49 11.82 3.35
CA LEU A 97 4.31 12.97 4.25
C LEU A 97 5.00 12.78 5.60
N GLY A 98 5.58 11.61 5.86
CA GLY A 98 6.30 11.32 7.10
C GLY A 98 7.68 12.00 7.16
N LYS A 99 8.27 12.03 8.36
CA LYS A 99 9.68 12.38 8.52
C LYS A 99 10.54 11.25 7.95
N LEU A 100 11.51 11.61 7.13
CA LEU A 100 12.50 10.68 6.59
C LEU A 100 13.58 10.40 7.64
N SER A 101 14.24 9.25 7.56
CA SER A 101 15.44 9.00 8.35
C SER A 101 16.57 9.96 7.94
N ASP A 102 17.55 10.15 8.81
CA ASP A 102 18.69 11.05 8.51
C ASP A 102 19.45 10.57 7.25
N ASP A 103 19.60 9.26 7.08
CA ASP A 103 20.17 8.65 5.86
C ASP A 103 19.34 8.92 4.61
N GLN A 104 18.01 8.79 4.69
CA GLN A 104 17.11 9.10 3.58
C GLN A 104 17.16 10.59 3.24
N THR A 105 17.22 11.45 4.26
CA THR A 105 17.33 12.91 4.12
C THR A 105 18.65 13.29 3.45
N ALA A 106 19.77 12.70 3.87
CA ALA A 106 21.07 12.91 3.27
C ALA A 106 21.11 12.46 1.79
N LYS A 107 20.46 11.33 1.46
CA LYS A 107 20.31 10.87 0.07
C LYS A 107 19.50 11.87 -0.76
N ILE A 108 18.38 12.38 -0.24
CA ILE A 108 17.57 13.39 -0.94
C ILE A 108 18.35 14.68 -1.14
N LEU A 109 19.07 15.14 -0.12
CA LEU A 109 19.90 16.34 -0.22
C LEU A 109 20.97 16.17 -1.30
N LYS A 110 21.68 15.04 -1.30
CA LYS A 110 22.67 14.70 -2.32
C LYS A 110 22.06 14.66 -3.72
N MET A 111 20.84 14.12 -3.87
CA MET A 111 20.13 14.13 -5.14
C MET A 111 19.71 15.55 -5.57
N GLY A 112 19.34 16.42 -4.64
CA GLY A 112 18.93 17.81 -4.93
C GLY A 112 20.10 18.76 -5.23
N CYS A 113 21.27 18.52 -4.66
CA CYS A 113 22.48 19.33 -4.81
C CYS A 113 23.22 19.05 -6.14
N GLN A 114 22.54 19.27 -7.26
CA GLN A 114 23.12 19.16 -8.61
C GLN A 114 23.92 20.41 -8.98
N ARG A 115 25.02 20.27 -9.72
CA ARG A 115 25.77 21.45 -10.21
C ARG A 115 24.91 22.24 -11.20
N PRO A 116 25.08 23.57 -11.31
CA PRO A 116 24.25 24.39 -12.20
C PRO A 116 24.17 23.89 -13.65
N GLY A 117 25.29 23.42 -14.22
CA GLY A 117 25.32 22.86 -15.58
C GLY A 117 24.51 21.57 -15.73
N GLU A 118 24.62 20.65 -14.77
CA GLU A 118 23.86 19.38 -14.75
C GLU A 118 22.37 19.66 -14.58
N ARG A 119 22.01 20.57 -13.66
CA ARG A 119 20.63 20.98 -13.44
C ARG A 119 20.02 21.63 -14.68
N LYS A 120 20.77 22.47 -15.39
CA LYS A 120 20.33 23.05 -16.67
C LYS A 120 20.04 21.97 -17.70
N ALA A 121 20.96 21.01 -17.89
CA ALA A 121 20.77 19.92 -18.84
C ALA A 121 19.53 19.05 -18.51
N ILE A 122 19.30 18.75 -17.21
CA ILE A 122 18.09 18.05 -16.76
C ILE A 122 16.83 18.85 -17.11
N ILE A 123 16.81 20.15 -16.81
CA ILE A 123 15.65 21.01 -17.09
C ILE A 123 15.39 21.08 -18.61
N GLU A 124 16.43 21.29 -19.43
CA GLU A 124 16.30 21.30 -20.88
C GLU A 124 15.78 19.95 -21.43
N GLY A 125 16.25 18.84 -20.86
CA GLY A 125 15.76 17.50 -21.20
C GLY A 125 14.28 17.31 -20.86
N VAL A 126 13.83 17.77 -19.69
CA VAL A 126 12.41 17.72 -19.29
C VAL A 126 11.55 18.59 -20.20
N MET A 127 12.01 19.81 -20.51
CA MET A 127 11.27 20.77 -21.36
C MET A 127 11.10 20.28 -22.80
N ARG A 128 12.11 19.59 -23.36
CA ARG A 128 12.04 18.99 -24.70
C ARG A 128 11.34 17.62 -24.71
N GLY A 129 11.17 16.99 -23.55
CA GLY A 129 10.63 15.64 -23.41
C GLY A 129 9.10 15.55 -23.49
N ASN A 130 8.59 14.31 -23.43
CA ASN A 130 7.15 14.03 -23.53
C ASN A 130 6.30 14.59 -22.37
N VAL A 131 6.93 14.97 -21.26
CA VAL A 131 6.30 15.52 -20.06
C VAL A 131 6.48 17.04 -19.93
N GLY A 132 7.03 17.69 -20.97
CA GLY A 132 7.25 19.12 -21.00
C GLY A 132 5.95 19.93 -21.19
N PRO A 133 5.90 21.19 -20.73
CA PRO A 133 4.71 22.04 -20.81
C PRO A 133 4.40 22.57 -22.21
N THR A 134 5.32 22.43 -23.17
CA THR A 134 5.20 22.94 -24.54
C THR A 134 4.52 21.96 -25.51
N ARG A 135 3.61 21.12 -25.02
CA ARG A 135 2.72 20.29 -25.84
C ARG A 135 1.30 20.83 -25.84
#